data_AF-A0A7S0A6S1-F1
#
_entry.id   AF-A0A7S0A6S1-F1
#
_cell.length_a   1.000
_cell.length_b   1.000
_cell.length_c   1.000
_cell.angle_alpha   90.00
_cell.angle_beta   90.00
_cell.angle_gamma   90.00
#
_symmetry.space_group_name_H-M   'P 1'
#
loop_
_entity.id
_entity.type
_entity.pdbx_description
1 polymer ?
#
loop_
_entity_poly.entity_id
_entity_poly.type
_entity_poly.pdbx_seq_one_letter_code
_entity_poly.pdbx_strand_id
1 'polypeptide(L)'
;VPPRNLSCLSFAQDRQEMVQVMYLVAHPETQMTPPGVPASPRVPASAGVSTAPFLAMNGWSLLAYILSALVICYTATGAYGKTNQQIGDTFPTLLTPAGWTFNIWGPILLWEGLFAVVQMLPLLRGSAVVQVLTPWWLTTCFLQVLWQIAFSHLTFDIAIFFKLGIFGSLLALCLTADNLRPTGAEYWLCRAPFSLHLGWVIMGTAVNISTAAEERLWTSTTIITLTITALAYALTIATLLSVCRPEADPIISLPLAWGFLGIWSKLDTMLRAGEEFMQALPEPNGRNPYGWDEVVLNGFKHAALFLSISCLFLSITCAVLRLMGVTLCGGKRRALTMGEADDSTGRFIPMERVHGPRVLESPGHVAFDK
;
A
#
# COMPACT_ATOMS: atom_id res chain seq x y z
N VAL A 1 -24.64 -35.95 8.94
CA VAL A 1 -23.22 -35.55 8.89
C VAL A 1 -23.11 -34.17 9.53
N PRO A 2 -22.51 -34.02 10.72
CA PRO A 2 -22.46 -32.71 11.39
C PRO A 2 -21.36 -31.82 10.77
N PRO A 3 -21.44 -30.49 10.92
CA PRO A 3 -20.46 -29.57 10.34
C PRO A 3 -19.16 -29.61 11.16
N ARG A 4 -18.02 -29.67 10.45
CA ARG A 4 -16.68 -29.70 11.04
C ARG A 4 -16.29 -28.32 11.59
N ASN A 5 -15.94 -28.29 12.87
CA ASN A 5 -15.29 -27.21 13.61
C ASN A 5 -13.89 -26.88 13.08
N LEU A 6 -13.78 -26.25 11.90
CA LEU A 6 -12.49 -25.79 11.35
C LEU A 6 -12.13 -24.35 11.74
N SER A 7 -13.09 -23.53 12.16
CA SER A 7 -12.89 -22.11 12.48
C SER A 7 -12.22 -21.86 13.84
N CYS A 8 -12.44 -22.73 14.84
CA CYS A 8 -11.79 -22.59 16.16
C CYS A 8 -10.33 -23.05 16.14
N LEU A 9 -9.95 -23.94 15.22
CA LEU A 9 -8.59 -24.48 15.12
C LEU A 9 -7.63 -23.46 14.49
N SER A 10 -8.02 -22.73 13.44
CA SER A 10 -7.13 -21.71 12.86
C SER A 10 -6.90 -20.53 13.81
N PHE A 11 -7.94 -20.12 14.56
CA PHE A 11 -7.83 -19.01 15.52
C PHE A 11 -6.98 -19.37 16.74
N ALA A 12 -7.02 -20.64 17.17
CA ALA A 12 -6.14 -21.15 18.23
C ALA A 12 -4.69 -21.29 17.74
N GLN A 13 -4.51 -21.68 16.48
CA GLN A 13 -3.19 -21.83 15.86
C GLN A 13 -2.51 -20.48 15.62
N ASP A 14 -3.23 -19.47 15.10
CA ASP A 14 -2.71 -18.10 14.94
C ASP A 14 -2.36 -17.42 16.27
N ARG A 15 -3.15 -17.66 17.33
CA ARG A 15 -2.81 -17.17 18.68
C ARG A 15 -1.61 -17.90 19.28
N GLN A 16 -1.49 -19.21 19.09
CA GLN A 16 -0.35 -19.96 19.59
C GLN A 16 0.94 -19.59 18.85
N GLU A 17 0.87 -19.32 17.54
CA GLU A 17 2.03 -18.84 16.77
C GLU A 17 2.45 -17.42 17.20
N MET A 18 1.50 -16.50 17.43
CA MET A 18 1.83 -15.17 17.96
C MET A 18 2.43 -15.22 19.37
N VAL A 19 1.89 -16.07 20.26
CA VAL A 19 2.43 -16.26 21.61
C VAL A 19 3.78 -16.99 21.57
N GLN A 20 3.98 -17.98 20.68
CA GLN A 20 5.28 -18.63 20.49
C GLN A 20 6.32 -17.66 19.95
N VAL A 21 5.96 -16.82 18.97
CA VAL A 21 6.87 -15.80 18.44
C VAL A 21 7.22 -14.79 19.53
N MET A 22 6.25 -14.31 20.31
CA MET A 22 6.52 -13.41 21.45
C MET A 22 7.35 -14.08 22.56
N TYR A 23 7.11 -15.37 22.85
CA TYR A 23 7.82 -16.12 23.88
C TYR A 23 9.27 -16.44 23.48
N LEU A 24 9.50 -16.84 22.22
CA LEU A 24 10.82 -17.08 21.64
C LEU A 24 11.64 -15.79 21.49
N VAL A 25 10.98 -14.65 21.29
CA VAL A 25 11.59 -13.32 21.34
C VAL A 25 12.04 -12.96 22.76
N ALA A 26 11.34 -13.44 23.79
CA ALA A 26 11.66 -13.14 25.19
C ALA A 26 12.70 -14.09 25.82
N HIS A 27 12.88 -15.31 25.32
CA HIS A 27 13.76 -16.33 25.92
C HIS A 27 14.56 -17.12 24.86
N PRO A 28 15.68 -16.58 24.35
CA PRO A 28 16.46 -17.23 23.30
C PRO A 28 17.26 -18.48 23.72
N GLU A 29 17.36 -18.77 25.03
CA GLU A 29 18.27 -19.83 25.55
C GLU A 29 17.63 -21.19 25.86
N THR A 30 16.31 -21.37 25.74
CA THR A 30 15.68 -22.66 26.08
C THR A 30 15.52 -23.59 24.87
N GLN A 31 16.61 -24.21 24.44
CA GLN A 31 16.58 -25.50 23.74
C GLN A 31 17.38 -26.53 24.56
N MET A 32 16.75 -27.13 25.57
CA MET A 32 17.28 -28.35 26.21
C MET A 32 16.64 -29.57 25.55
N THR A 33 17.46 -30.39 24.91
CA THR A 33 17.09 -31.72 24.44
C THR A 33 17.02 -32.71 25.61
N PRO A 34 15.99 -33.57 25.70
CA PRO A 34 15.95 -34.62 26.72
C PRO A 34 16.97 -35.73 26.40
N PRO A 35 17.61 -36.33 27.42
CA PRO A 35 18.64 -37.35 27.22
C PRO A 35 18.00 -38.71 26.85
N GLY A 36 18.42 -39.31 25.73
CA GLY A 36 18.12 -40.74 25.47
C GLY A 36 17.93 -41.21 24.02
N VAL A 37 18.04 -40.36 22.98
CA VAL A 37 17.86 -40.80 21.57
C VAL A 37 19.22 -41.01 20.89
N PRO A 38 19.49 -42.16 20.24
CA PRO A 38 20.73 -42.39 19.51
C PRO A 38 20.90 -41.36 18.39
N ALA A 39 22.13 -40.86 18.22
CA ALA A 39 22.46 -39.87 17.21
C ALA A 39 22.16 -40.41 15.80
N SER A 40 21.23 -39.76 15.09
CA SER A 40 21.07 -39.97 13.66
C SER A 40 22.34 -39.52 12.93
N PRO A 41 22.64 -40.08 11.73
CA PRO A 41 23.78 -39.65 10.94
C PRO A 41 23.67 -38.13 10.71
N ARG A 42 24.72 -37.39 11.08
CA ARG A 42 24.78 -35.94 10.82
C ARG A 42 24.66 -35.73 9.32
N VAL A 43 23.48 -35.29 8.88
CA VAL A 43 23.32 -34.62 7.59
C VAL A 43 24.34 -33.47 7.61
N PRO A 44 25.28 -33.39 6.66
CA PRO A 44 26.23 -32.28 6.63
C PRO A 44 25.43 -30.98 6.65
N ALA A 45 25.76 -30.11 7.61
CA ALA A 45 25.11 -28.81 7.77
C ALA A 45 25.00 -28.17 6.39
N SER A 46 23.78 -27.98 5.91
CA SER A 46 23.50 -27.28 4.66
C SER A 46 24.33 -26.01 4.67
N ALA A 47 25.25 -25.87 3.71
CA ALA A 47 26.09 -24.69 3.56
C ALA A 47 25.20 -23.45 3.70
N GLY A 48 25.41 -22.69 4.77
CA GLY A 48 24.56 -21.54 5.08
C GLY A 48 24.58 -20.59 3.90
N VAL A 49 23.42 -20.42 3.24
CA VAL A 49 23.26 -19.37 2.23
C VAL A 49 23.67 -18.07 2.90
N SER A 50 24.71 -17.42 2.40
CA SER A 50 25.24 -16.19 2.98
C SER A 50 24.12 -15.14 3.02
N THR A 51 23.66 -14.78 4.22
CA THR A 51 22.64 -13.75 4.42
C THR A 51 23.22 -12.33 4.31
N ALA A 52 24.54 -12.20 4.08
CA ALA A 52 25.24 -10.93 4.07
C ALA A 52 24.77 -9.95 2.97
N PRO A 53 24.50 -10.38 1.72
CA PRO A 53 23.99 -9.47 0.68
C PRO A 53 22.59 -8.93 1.01
N PHE A 54 21.73 -9.76 1.60
CA PHE A 54 20.38 -9.35 2.00
C PHE A 54 20.41 -8.37 3.18
N LEU A 55 21.29 -8.61 4.15
CA LEU A 55 21.46 -7.70 5.28
C LEU A 55 21.95 -6.33 4.82
N ALA A 56 22.85 -6.27 3.82
CA ALA A 56 23.30 -5.01 3.25
C ALA A 56 22.16 -4.22 2.57
N MET A 57 21.33 -4.88 1.77
CA MET A 57 20.20 -4.23 1.09
C MET A 57 19.12 -3.76 2.08
N ASN A 58 18.84 -4.57 3.08
CA ASN A 58 17.91 -4.22 4.16
C ASN A 58 18.46 -2.99 4.93
N GLY A 59 19.77 -2.98 5.24
CA GLY A 59 20.44 -1.83 5.86
C GLY A 59 20.35 -0.56 5.03
N TRP A 60 20.49 -0.64 3.70
CA TRP A 60 20.28 0.51 2.81
C TRP A 60 18.84 1.01 2.84
N SER A 61 17.87 0.11 2.93
CA SER A 61 16.45 0.49 3.00
C SER A 61 16.10 1.14 4.33
N LEU A 62 16.69 0.68 5.44
CA LEU A 62 16.59 1.35 6.73
C LEU A 62 17.15 2.77 6.68
N LEU A 63 18.35 2.95 6.09
CA LEU A 63 18.94 4.28 5.92
C LEU A 63 18.05 5.18 5.04
N ALA A 64 17.55 4.65 3.91
CA ALA A 64 16.67 5.39 3.01
C ALA A 64 15.38 5.82 3.72
N TYR A 65 14.79 4.95 4.53
CA TYR A 65 13.63 5.27 5.36
C TYR A 65 13.94 6.38 6.37
N ILE A 66 15.05 6.27 7.11
CA ILE A 66 15.45 7.30 8.09
C ILE A 66 15.61 8.66 7.41
N LEU A 67 16.32 8.71 6.28
CA LEU A 67 16.49 9.95 5.52
C LEU A 67 15.15 10.51 5.01
N SER A 68 14.28 9.65 4.47
CA SER A 68 12.94 10.03 4.02
C SER A 68 12.09 10.59 5.17
N ALA A 69 12.06 9.90 6.31
CA ALA A 69 11.32 10.32 7.50
C ALA A 69 11.84 11.65 8.04
N LEU A 70 13.16 11.85 8.09
CA LEU A 70 13.76 13.12 8.49
C LEU A 70 13.36 14.26 7.56
N VAL A 71 13.38 14.04 6.24
CA VAL A 71 12.94 15.04 5.26
C VAL A 71 11.47 15.36 5.44
N ILE A 72 10.60 14.36 5.61
CA ILE A 72 9.16 14.57 5.84
C ILE A 72 8.93 15.39 7.12
N CYS A 73 9.58 15.04 8.22
CA CYS A 73 9.46 15.78 9.48
C CYS A 73 10.02 17.20 9.37
N TYR A 74 11.15 17.38 8.67
CA TYR A 74 11.77 18.68 8.50
C TYR A 74 10.92 19.62 7.64
N THR A 75 10.39 19.16 6.50
CA THR A 75 9.49 19.98 5.67
C THR A 75 8.17 20.28 6.35
N ALA A 76 7.68 19.40 7.23
CA ALA A 76 6.48 19.65 8.04
C ALA A 76 6.63 20.82 9.02
N THR A 77 7.86 21.22 9.38
CA THR A 77 8.11 22.41 10.22
C THR A 77 7.91 23.74 9.46
N GLY A 78 7.94 23.71 8.13
CA GLY A 78 7.95 24.92 7.29
C GLY A 78 9.30 25.63 7.20
N ALA A 79 10.38 25.08 7.80
CA ALA A 79 11.73 25.66 7.71
C ALA A 79 12.38 25.49 6.32
N TYR A 80 11.88 24.56 5.50
CA TYR A 80 12.43 24.18 4.20
C TYR A 80 11.36 24.27 3.11
N GLY A 81 10.80 25.47 2.95
CA GLY A 81 9.69 25.73 2.03
C GLY A 81 8.32 25.58 2.69
N LYS A 82 7.26 25.69 1.89
CA LYS A 82 5.89 25.65 2.41
C LYS A 82 5.51 24.23 2.84
N THR A 83 4.84 24.12 3.98
CA THR A 83 4.23 22.86 4.42
C THR A 83 3.07 22.47 3.50
N ASN A 84 2.68 21.19 3.49
CA ASN A 84 1.50 20.72 2.73
C ASN A 84 0.23 21.48 3.12
N GLN A 85 0.08 21.82 4.41
CA GLN A 85 -1.04 22.62 4.89
C GLN A 85 -0.98 24.04 4.33
N GLN A 86 0.18 24.72 4.42
CA GLN A 86 0.35 26.07 3.89
C GLN A 86 0.12 26.13 2.37
N ILE A 87 0.52 25.09 1.63
CA ILE A 87 0.23 24.98 0.19
C ILE A 87 -1.27 24.87 -0.03
N GLY A 88 -1.97 23.99 0.69
CA GLY A 88 -3.43 23.86 0.59
C GLY A 88 -4.18 25.14 0.97
N ASP A 89 -3.68 25.90 1.94
CA ASP A 89 -4.24 27.19 2.32
C ASP A 89 -3.90 28.30 1.28
N THR A 90 -2.79 28.17 0.55
CA THR A 90 -2.42 29.10 -0.55
C THR A 90 -3.21 28.82 -1.83
N PHE A 91 -3.46 27.55 -2.13
CA PHE A 91 -4.13 27.08 -3.35
C PHE A 91 -5.36 26.25 -2.96
N PRO A 92 -6.43 26.89 -2.45
CA PRO A 92 -7.59 26.18 -1.95
C PRO A 92 -8.39 25.56 -3.09
N THR A 93 -8.53 24.23 -3.06
CA THR A 93 -9.30 23.47 -4.05
C THR A 93 -10.51 22.78 -3.41
N LEU A 94 -11.46 22.32 -4.23
CA LEU A 94 -12.60 21.49 -3.79
C LEU A 94 -12.17 20.14 -3.20
N LEU A 95 -10.90 19.73 -3.40
CA LEU A 95 -10.31 18.53 -2.82
C LEU A 95 -9.31 18.83 -1.70
N THR A 96 -9.10 20.09 -1.32
CA THR A 96 -8.14 20.42 -0.26
C THR A 96 -8.69 19.96 1.08
N PRO A 97 -8.04 19.00 1.76
CA PRO A 97 -8.52 18.54 3.04
C PRO A 97 -8.16 19.52 4.17
N ALA A 98 -8.83 19.39 5.32
CA ALA A 98 -8.47 20.15 6.52
C ALA A 98 -7.04 19.81 6.97
N GLY A 99 -6.34 20.78 7.58
CA GLY A 99 -4.91 20.64 7.94
C GLY A 99 -4.58 19.43 8.82
N TRP A 100 -5.47 19.07 9.75
CA TRP A 100 -5.31 17.88 10.60
C TRP A 100 -5.21 16.57 9.82
N THR A 101 -5.71 16.54 8.58
CA THR A 101 -5.68 15.34 7.72
C THR A 101 -4.25 14.91 7.41
N PHE A 102 -3.30 15.85 7.36
CA PHE A 102 -1.89 15.55 7.14
C PHE A 102 -1.21 14.81 8.30
N ASN A 103 -1.86 14.69 9.47
CA ASN A 103 -1.37 13.89 10.59
C ASN A 103 -1.31 12.39 10.28
N ILE A 104 -1.91 11.93 9.17
CA ILE A 104 -1.80 10.54 8.68
C ILE A 104 -0.36 10.10 8.42
N TRP A 105 0.55 11.04 8.18
CA TRP A 105 1.98 10.75 8.07
C TRP A 105 2.56 10.14 9.36
N GLY A 106 2.01 10.47 10.53
CA GLY A 106 2.43 9.86 11.80
C GLY A 106 2.23 8.34 11.79
N PRO A 107 0.98 7.83 11.63
CA PRO A 107 0.72 6.40 11.50
C PRO A 107 1.48 5.71 10.37
N ILE A 108 1.62 6.34 9.19
CA ILE A 108 2.41 5.78 8.07
C ILE A 108 3.87 5.58 8.49
N LEU A 109 4.52 6.65 8.98
CA LEU A 109 5.93 6.59 9.38
C LEU A 109 6.13 5.60 10.53
N LEU A 110 5.26 5.57 11.53
CA LEU A 110 5.38 4.64 12.65
C LEU A 110 5.31 3.17 12.19
N TRP A 111 4.37 2.85 11.31
CA TRP A 111 4.19 1.46 10.86
C TRP A 111 5.27 1.02 9.87
N GLU A 112 5.69 1.91 8.96
CA GLU A 112 6.85 1.66 8.11
C GLU A 112 8.15 1.59 8.90
N GLY A 113 8.29 2.36 9.98
CA GLY A 113 9.40 2.29 10.92
C GLY A 113 9.45 0.96 11.67
N LEU A 114 8.28 0.42 12.05
CA LEU A 114 8.19 -0.94 12.60
C LEU A 114 8.70 -1.97 11.57
N PHE A 115 8.24 -1.88 10.31
CA PHE A 115 8.78 -2.73 9.25
C PHE A 115 10.30 -2.57 9.13
N ALA A 116 10.81 -1.33 9.12
CA ALA A 116 12.22 -1.00 8.98
C ALA A 116 13.12 -1.75 9.98
N VAL A 117 12.64 -1.92 11.22
CA VAL A 117 13.31 -2.69 12.28
C VAL A 117 13.08 -4.20 12.09
N VAL A 118 11.84 -4.61 11.83
CA VAL A 118 11.45 -6.01 11.72
C VAL A 118 12.15 -6.73 10.57
N GLN A 119 12.38 -6.08 9.43
CA GLN A 119 13.15 -6.65 8.32
C GLN A 119 14.65 -6.90 8.64
N MET A 120 15.17 -6.39 9.77
CA MET A 120 16.53 -6.73 10.24
C MET A 120 16.56 -8.01 11.08
N LEU A 121 15.43 -8.43 11.65
CA LEU A 121 15.39 -9.54 12.60
C LEU A 121 15.73 -10.86 11.92
N PRO A 122 16.45 -11.79 12.60
CA PRO A 122 16.85 -13.07 12.02
C PRO A 122 15.69 -13.87 11.41
N LEU A 123 14.49 -13.74 11.98
CA LEU A 123 13.27 -14.40 11.54
C LEU A 123 12.80 -13.93 10.14
N LEU A 124 12.97 -12.64 9.82
CA LEU A 124 12.36 -12.04 8.63
C LEU A 124 13.37 -11.50 7.62
N ARG A 125 14.63 -11.25 8.02
CA ARG A 125 15.68 -10.69 7.15
C ARG A 125 15.97 -11.51 5.90
N GLY A 126 15.73 -12.83 5.96
CA GLY A 126 15.91 -13.76 4.85
C GLY A 126 14.60 -14.15 4.16
N SER A 127 13.44 -13.63 4.61
CA SER A 127 12.14 -14.00 4.04
C SER A 127 12.03 -13.53 2.59
N ALA A 128 11.37 -14.34 1.75
CA ALA A 128 11.13 -13.99 0.35
C ALA A 128 10.30 -12.69 0.23
N VAL A 129 9.36 -12.47 1.16
CA VAL A 129 8.54 -11.26 1.23
C VAL A 129 9.42 -10.02 1.42
N VAL A 130 10.31 -10.00 2.41
CA VAL A 130 11.23 -8.86 2.61
C VAL A 130 12.08 -8.63 1.36
N GLN A 131 12.69 -9.68 0.79
CA GLN A 131 13.56 -9.54 -0.37
C GLN A 131 12.88 -8.88 -1.59
N VAL A 132 11.59 -9.18 -1.84
CA VAL A 132 10.86 -8.54 -2.93
C VAL A 132 10.40 -7.11 -2.60
N LEU A 133 10.12 -6.81 -1.33
CA LEU A 133 9.67 -5.49 -0.89
C LEU A 133 10.81 -4.45 -0.91
N THR A 134 11.98 -4.84 -0.41
CA THR A 134 13.14 -3.97 -0.17
C THR A 134 13.52 -3.05 -1.36
N PRO A 135 13.71 -3.53 -2.60
CA PRO A 135 14.10 -2.65 -3.71
C PRO A 135 13.02 -1.62 -4.06
N TRP A 136 11.75 -2.01 -4.07
CA TRP A 136 10.65 -1.09 -4.36
C TRP A 136 10.46 -0.05 -3.26
N TRP A 137 10.67 -0.44 -1.99
CA TRP A 137 10.57 0.49 -0.89
C TRP A 137 11.72 1.49 -0.86
N LEU A 138 12.94 1.06 -1.21
CA LEU A 138 14.08 1.96 -1.39
C LEU A 138 13.79 3.02 -2.47
N THR A 139 13.25 2.60 -3.62
CA THR A 139 12.79 3.53 -4.68
C THR A 139 11.70 4.46 -4.16
N THR A 140 10.73 3.93 -3.40
CA THR A 140 9.65 4.71 -2.79
C THR A 140 10.23 5.81 -1.88
N CYS A 141 11.16 5.48 -0.98
CA CYS A 141 11.80 6.44 -0.08
C CYS A 141 12.57 7.52 -0.84
N PHE A 142 13.32 7.15 -1.87
CA PHE A 142 14.06 8.09 -2.70
C PHE A 142 13.13 9.08 -3.41
N LEU A 143 12.10 8.56 -4.09
CA LEU A 143 11.11 9.40 -4.78
C LEU A 143 10.30 10.25 -3.79
N GLN A 144 10.08 9.76 -2.58
CA GLN A 144 9.38 10.48 -1.50
C GLN A 144 10.15 11.72 -1.05
N VAL A 145 11.48 11.63 -0.93
CA VAL A 145 12.35 12.78 -0.66
C VAL A 145 12.27 13.79 -1.79
N LEU A 146 12.43 13.35 -3.04
CA LEU A 146 12.38 14.24 -4.20
C LEU A 146 11.02 14.92 -4.35
N TRP A 147 9.94 14.19 -4.09
CA TRP A 147 8.59 14.75 -4.05
C TRP A 147 8.46 15.85 -3.00
N GLN A 148 8.96 15.62 -1.78
CA GLN A 148 8.86 16.61 -0.71
C GLN A 148 9.59 17.91 -1.04
N ILE A 149 10.79 17.81 -1.61
CA ILE A 149 11.56 18.97 -2.04
C ILE A 149 10.80 19.72 -3.16
N ALA A 150 10.32 18.99 -4.17
CA ALA A 150 9.63 19.60 -5.30
C ALA A 150 8.33 20.30 -4.87
N PHE A 151 7.53 19.65 -4.03
CA PHE A 151 6.23 20.17 -3.62
C PHE A 151 6.35 21.36 -2.66
N SER A 152 7.27 21.31 -1.69
CA SER A 152 7.52 22.42 -0.74
C SER A 152 8.03 23.71 -1.42
N HIS A 153 8.64 23.57 -2.60
CA HIS A 153 9.11 24.67 -3.45
C HIS A 153 8.13 25.02 -4.59
N LEU A 154 6.88 24.55 -4.53
CA LEU A 154 5.80 24.86 -5.48
C LEU A 154 6.07 24.40 -6.93
N THR A 155 6.98 23.46 -7.13
CA THR A 155 7.25 22.88 -8.47
C THR A 155 6.30 21.70 -8.74
N PHE A 156 5.03 22.02 -8.98
CA PHE A 156 3.95 21.03 -8.95
C PHE A 156 4.06 19.93 -10.02
N ASP A 157 4.53 20.22 -11.24
CA ASP A 157 4.68 19.20 -12.29
C ASP A 157 5.73 18.14 -11.93
N ILE A 158 6.87 18.60 -11.43
CA ILE A 158 7.96 17.73 -10.97
C ILE A 158 7.48 16.93 -9.76
N ALA A 159 6.75 17.55 -8.84
CA ALA A 159 6.14 16.85 -7.73
C ALA A 159 5.14 15.77 -8.22
N ILE A 160 4.25 16.07 -9.16
CA ILE A 160 3.31 15.07 -9.69
C ILE A 160 4.08 13.91 -10.32
N PHE A 161 5.12 14.17 -11.11
CA PHE A 161 5.97 13.13 -11.68
C PHE A 161 6.55 12.19 -10.60
N PHE A 162 7.17 12.73 -9.55
CA PHE A 162 7.69 11.91 -8.46
C PHE A 162 6.59 11.17 -7.70
N LYS A 163 5.42 11.80 -7.49
CA LYS A 163 4.28 11.17 -6.81
C LYS A 163 3.72 9.98 -7.59
N LEU A 164 3.65 10.07 -8.91
CA LEU A 164 3.29 8.94 -9.77
C LEU A 164 4.34 7.82 -9.72
N GLY A 165 5.62 8.17 -9.59
CA GLY A 165 6.68 7.19 -9.36
C GLY A 165 6.55 6.47 -8.00
N ILE A 166 6.20 7.21 -6.93
CA ILE A 166 5.89 6.64 -5.60
C ILE A 166 4.70 5.67 -5.73
N PHE A 167 3.62 6.09 -6.39
CA PHE A 167 2.45 5.24 -6.63
C PHE A 167 2.83 3.95 -7.37
N GLY A 168 3.59 4.06 -8.46
CA GLY A 168 4.05 2.91 -9.24
C GLY A 168 4.93 1.95 -8.42
N SER A 169 5.84 2.51 -7.61
CA SER A 169 6.75 1.72 -6.76
C SER A 169 5.99 0.97 -5.66
N LEU A 170 5.07 1.65 -4.96
CA LEU A 170 4.21 1.03 -3.95
C LEU A 170 3.25 0.01 -4.56
N LEU A 171 2.70 0.27 -5.75
CA LEU A 171 1.85 -0.68 -6.43
C LEU A 171 2.63 -1.96 -6.81
N ALA A 172 3.82 -1.80 -7.39
CA ALA A 172 4.70 -2.93 -7.72
C ALA A 172 5.12 -3.72 -6.48
N LEU A 173 5.46 -3.01 -5.40
CA LEU A 173 5.73 -3.59 -4.08
C LEU A 173 4.55 -4.44 -3.60
N CYS A 174 3.35 -3.88 -3.64
CA CYS A 174 2.15 -4.55 -3.17
C CYS A 174 1.84 -5.82 -4.00
N LEU A 175 1.88 -5.69 -5.33
CA LEU A 175 1.56 -6.80 -6.24
C LEU A 175 2.60 -7.93 -6.17
N THR A 176 3.89 -7.59 -6.07
CA THR A 176 4.96 -8.61 -5.99
C THR A 176 4.90 -9.38 -4.67
N ALA A 177 4.63 -8.70 -3.55
CA ALA A 177 4.44 -9.35 -2.26
C ALA A 177 3.16 -10.22 -2.23
N ASP A 178 2.04 -9.74 -2.80
CA ASP A 178 0.78 -10.50 -2.80
C ASP A 178 0.90 -11.82 -3.61
N ASN A 179 1.78 -11.87 -4.62
CA ASN A 179 2.07 -13.10 -5.37
C ASN A 179 2.74 -14.19 -4.51
N LEU A 180 3.43 -13.79 -3.43
CA LEU A 180 4.05 -14.73 -2.49
C LEU A 180 3.06 -15.25 -1.43
N ARG A 181 1.85 -14.67 -1.35
CA ARG A 181 0.82 -14.99 -0.35
C ARG A 181 1.37 -14.97 1.08
N PRO A 182 1.75 -13.78 1.59
CA PRO A 182 2.37 -13.65 2.90
C PRO A 182 1.48 -14.26 3.98
N THR A 183 2.11 -14.90 4.98
CA THR A 183 1.44 -15.35 6.19
C THR A 183 0.74 -14.18 6.90
N GLY A 184 -0.15 -14.46 7.87
CA GLY A 184 -0.81 -13.41 8.64
C GLY A 184 0.19 -12.44 9.29
N ALA A 185 1.26 -12.96 9.89
CA ALA A 185 2.32 -12.16 10.49
C ALA A 185 3.10 -11.34 9.46
N GLU A 186 3.52 -11.94 8.34
CA GLU A 186 4.21 -11.22 7.25
C GLU A 186 3.30 -10.15 6.61
N TYR A 187 1.99 -10.41 6.54
CA TYR A 187 1.04 -9.41 6.06
C TYR A 187 1.06 -8.18 6.97
N TRP A 188 0.80 -8.35 8.27
CA TRP A 188 0.68 -7.23 9.20
C TRP A 188 2.01 -6.49 9.46
N LEU A 189 3.13 -7.21 9.48
CA LEU A 189 4.44 -6.64 9.79
C LEU A 189 5.18 -6.12 8.56
N CYS A 190 4.98 -6.72 7.39
CA CYS A 190 5.75 -6.39 6.18
C CYS A 190 4.92 -5.76 5.07
N ARG A 191 3.71 -6.26 4.80
CA ARG A 191 2.95 -5.86 3.60
C ARG A 191 1.93 -4.74 3.85
N ALA A 192 1.22 -4.80 4.97
CA ALA A 192 0.16 -3.87 5.37
C ALA A 192 0.60 -2.40 5.59
N PRO A 193 1.82 -2.10 6.12
CA PRO A 193 2.28 -0.71 6.21
C PRO A 193 2.20 0.02 4.86
N PHE A 194 2.60 -0.67 3.79
CA PHE A 194 2.62 -0.12 2.44
C PHE A 194 1.24 -0.02 1.80
N SER A 195 0.25 -0.79 2.27
CA SER A 195 -1.15 -0.57 1.90
C SER A 195 -1.65 0.78 2.41
N LEU A 196 -1.26 1.15 3.64
CA LEU A 196 -1.61 2.44 4.23
C LEU A 196 -0.94 3.59 3.46
N HIS A 197 0.34 3.46 3.13
CA HIS A 197 1.04 4.47 2.32
C HIS A 197 0.44 4.58 0.91
N LEU A 198 0.16 3.46 0.24
CA LEU A 198 -0.43 3.44 -1.10
C LEU A 198 -1.81 4.12 -1.13
N GLY A 199 -2.66 3.83 -0.16
CA GLY A 199 -3.96 4.50 -0.02
C GLY A 199 -3.82 6.02 0.10
N TRP A 200 -2.86 6.49 0.91
CA TRP A 200 -2.60 7.92 1.06
C TRP A 200 -2.05 8.56 -0.22
N VAL A 201 -1.20 7.84 -0.97
CA VAL A 201 -0.66 8.32 -2.24
C VAL A 201 -1.76 8.47 -3.30
N ILE A 202 -2.74 7.56 -3.35
CA ILE A 202 -3.91 7.68 -4.24
C ILE A 202 -4.66 8.99 -3.94
N MET A 203 -4.99 9.22 -2.66
CA MET A 203 -5.66 10.44 -2.21
C MET A 203 -4.82 11.68 -2.54
N GLY A 204 -3.54 11.66 -2.20
CA GLY A 204 -2.62 12.76 -2.42
C GLY A 204 -2.35 13.07 -3.89
N THR A 205 -2.52 12.10 -4.80
CA THR A 205 -2.37 12.33 -6.25
C THR A 205 -3.51 13.20 -6.77
N ALA A 206 -4.74 12.88 -6.39
CA ALA A 206 -5.92 13.71 -6.70
C ALA A 206 -5.78 15.15 -6.19
N VAL A 207 -5.32 15.31 -4.94
CA VAL A 207 -5.10 16.63 -4.34
C VAL A 207 -3.99 17.40 -5.09
N ASN A 208 -2.84 16.77 -5.35
CA ASN A 208 -1.72 17.44 -6.01
C ASN A 208 -2.06 17.91 -7.43
N ILE A 209 -2.78 17.10 -8.21
CA ILE A 209 -3.22 17.49 -9.55
C ILE A 209 -4.19 18.68 -9.47
N SER A 210 -5.11 18.66 -8.49
CA SER A 210 -6.05 19.77 -8.28
C SER A 210 -5.34 21.05 -7.86
N THR A 211 -4.36 20.97 -6.95
CA THR A 211 -3.52 22.11 -6.54
C THR A 211 -2.76 22.70 -7.72
N ALA A 212 -2.23 21.86 -8.61
CA ALA A 212 -1.53 22.33 -9.81
C ALA A 212 -2.49 22.96 -10.84
N ALA A 213 -3.75 22.53 -10.90
CA ALA A 213 -4.77 23.17 -11.75
C ALA A 213 -5.19 24.54 -11.18
N GLU A 214 -5.30 24.63 -9.86
CA GLU A 214 -5.58 25.88 -9.13
C GLU A 214 -4.47 26.92 -9.32
N GLU A 215 -3.20 26.52 -9.19
CA GLU A 215 -2.06 27.42 -9.40
C GLU A 215 -2.04 28.03 -10.81
N ARG A 216 -2.51 27.28 -11.80
CA ARG A 216 -2.62 27.74 -13.20
C ARG A 216 -3.90 28.49 -13.51
N LEU A 217 -4.76 28.71 -12.52
CA LEU A 217 -6.04 29.41 -12.68
C LEU A 217 -6.90 28.83 -13.81
N TRP A 218 -7.00 27.50 -13.89
CA TRP A 218 -7.85 26.83 -14.88
C TRP A 218 -9.32 27.26 -14.76
N THR A 219 -10.13 27.06 -15.79
CA THR A 219 -11.54 27.50 -15.73
C THR A 219 -12.34 26.74 -14.67
N SER A 220 -13.39 27.36 -14.10
CA SER A 220 -14.24 26.73 -13.08
C SER A 220 -14.82 25.39 -13.55
N THR A 221 -15.25 25.31 -14.82
CA THR A 221 -15.75 24.08 -15.44
C THR A 221 -14.69 22.98 -15.44
N THR A 222 -13.44 23.33 -15.75
CA THR A 222 -12.32 22.38 -15.71
C THR A 222 -12.04 21.90 -14.29
N ILE A 223 -12.05 22.79 -13.30
CA ILE A 223 -11.83 22.43 -11.89
C ILE A 223 -12.94 21.51 -11.35
N ILE A 224 -14.21 21.79 -11.65
CA ILE A 224 -15.34 20.92 -11.28
C ILE A 224 -15.18 19.54 -11.93
N THR A 225 -14.89 19.51 -13.24
CA THR A 225 -14.70 18.25 -13.98
C THR A 225 -13.54 17.44 -13.41
N LEU A 226 -12.41 18.11 -13.13
CA LEU A 226 -11.24 17.50 -12.51
C LEU A 226 -11.57 16.95 -11.11
N THR A 227 -12.31 17.70 -10.30
CA THR A 227 -12.73 17.27 -8.96
C THR A 227 -13.58 16.01 -9.02
N ILE A 228 -14.62 15.99 -9.86
CA ILE A 228 -15.50 14.81 -10.02
C ILE A 228 -14.71 13.59 -10.51
N THR A 229 -13.89 13.77 -11.54
CA THR A 229 -13.07 12.68 -12.11
C THR A 229 -12.02 12.17 -11.12
N ALA A 230 -11.42 13.04 -10.31
CA ALA A 230 -10.48 12.67 -9.27
C ALA A 230 -11.14 11.90 -8.11
N LEU A 231 -12.34 12.28 -7.69
CA LEU A 231 -13.13 11.52 -6.71
C LEU A 231 -13.47 10.12 -7.23
N ALA A 232 -13.93 10.02 -8.48
CA ALA A 232 -14.23 8.75 -9.14
C ALA A 232 -12.98 7.87 -9.29
N TYR A 233 -11.85 8.47 -9.71
CA TYR A 233 -10.54 7.82 -9.78
C TYR A 233 -10.14 7.22 -8.42
N ALA A 234 -10.17 8.03 -7.36
CA ALA A 234 -9.72 7.61 -6.04
C ALA A 234 -10.55 6.42 -5.51
N LEU A 235 -11.88 6.49 -5.62
CA LEU A 235 -12.76 5.38 -5.23
C LEU A 235 -12.53 4.13 -6.09
N THR A 236 -12.42 4.29 -7.41
CA THR A 236 -12.27 3.18 -8.35
C THR A 236 -10.96 2.43 -8.10
N ILE A 237 -9.85 3.16 -8.00
CA ILE A 237 -8.54 2.56 -7.73
C ILE A 237 -8.50 1.93 -6.35
N ALA A 238 -9.01 2.59 -5.31
CA ALA A 238 -9.03 1.99 -3.97
C ALA A 238 -9.86 0.71 -3.94
N THR A 239 -11.02 0.68 -4.60
CA THR A 239 -11.86 -0.52 -4.72
C THR A 239 -11.11 -1.63 -5.44
N LEU A 240 -10.58 -1.35 -6.63
CA LEU A 240 -9.83 -2.32 -7.44
C LEU A 240 -8.67 -2.93 -6.65
N LEU A 241 -7.87 -2.09 -5.99
CA LEU A 241 -6.69 -2.57 -5.26
C LEU A 241 -7.03 -3.27 -3.94
N SER A 242 -8.21 -2.99 -3.35
CA SER A 242 -8.67 -3.68 -2.14
C SER A 242 -9.29 -5.04 -2.44
N VAL A 243 -9.96 -5.20 -3.59
CA VAL A 243 -10.74 -6.43 -3.91
C VAL A 243 -10.09 -7.31 -4.97
N CYS A 244 -9.39 -6.76 -5.95
CA CYS A 244 -8.77 -7.54 -7.04
C CYS A 244 -7.37 -8.02 -6.66
N ARG A 245 -7.29 -8.70 -5.52
CA ARG A 245 -6.08 -9.32 -4.98
C ARG A 245 -6.38 -10.78 -4.62
N PRO A 246 -5.35 -11.64 -4.48
CA PRO A 246 -5.56 -13.02 -4.01
C PRO A 246 -6.35 -13.06 -2.71
N GLU A 247 -6.01 -12.17 -1.77
CA GLU A 247 -6.73 -11.92 -0.53
C GLU A 247 -7.07 -10.44 -0.45
N ALA A 248 -8.27 -10.12 0.04
CA ALA A 248 -8.73 -8.74 0.18
C ALA A 248 -7.77 -7.91 1.06
N ASP A 249 -7.51 -6.66 0.67
CA ASP A 249 -6.68 -5.73 1.42
C ASP A 249 -7.55 -4.68 2.13
N PRO A 250 -7.79 -4.79 3.45
CA PRO A 250 -8.62 -3.85 4.19
C PRO A 250 -8.00 -2.48 4.38
N ILE A 251 -6.68 -2.31 4.19
CA ILE A 251 -5.97 -1.12 4.66
C ILE A 251 -5.96 0.00 3.61
N ILE A 252 -5.94 -0.34 2.32
CA ILE A 252 -5.79 0.64 1.22
C ILE A 252 -6.90 1.71 1.24
N SER A 253 -8.12 1.35 1.61
CA SER A 253 -9.27 2.26 1.63
C SER A 253 -9.32 3.16 2.88
N LEU A 254 -8.62 2.84 3.97
CA LEU A 254 -8.64 3.63 5.20
C LEU A 254 -8.06 5.05 5.03
N PRO A 255 -6.90 5.27 4.38
CA PRO A 255 -6.40 6.61 4.10
C PRO A 255 -7.32 7.45 3.23
N LEU A 256 -8.05 6.82 2.30
CA LEU A 256 -9.03 7.53 1.48
C LEU A 256 -10.22 7.96 2.33
N ALA A 257 -10.73 7.07 3.21
CA ALA A 257 -11.79 7.44 4.15
C ALA A 257 -11.38 8.64 5.01
N TRP A 258 -10.16 8.63 5.53
CA TRP A 258 -9.56 9.72 6.28
C TRP A 258 -9.43 11.01 5.45
N GLY A 259 -8.91 10.91 4.23
CA GLY A 259 -8.75 12.05 3.31
C GLY A 259 -10.07 12.70 2.94
N PHE A 260 -11.09 11.91 2.60
CA PHE A 260 -12.42 12.41 2.28
C PHE A 260 -13.12 13.03 3.49
N LEU A 261 -12.92 12.50 4.70
CA LEU A 261 -13.40 13.13 5.92
C LEU A 261 -12.74 14.50 6.14
N GLY A 262 -11.45 14.60 5.83
CA GLY A 262 -10.70 15.85 5.80
C GLY A 262 -11.28 16.89 4.83
N ILE A 263 -11.63 16.48 3.61
CA ILE A 263 -12.29 17.34 2.61
C ILE A 263 -13.65 17.81 3.12
N TRP A 264 -14.48 16.88 3.60
CA TRP A 264 -15.78 17.21 4.18
C TRP A 264 -15.65 18.26 5.28
N SER A 265 -14.69 18.08 6.20
CA SER A 265 -14.45 19.01 7.31
C SER A 265 -14.04 20.41 6.84
N LYS A 266 -13.17 20.50 5.81
CA LYS A 266 -12.76 21.79 5.24
C LYS A 266 -13.95 22.49 4.57
N LEU A 267 -14.71 21.79 3.73
CA LEU A 267 -15.87 22.34 3.02
C LEU A 267 -17.00 22.75 3.98
N ASP A 268 -17.26 21.96 5.02
CA ASP A 268 -18.22 22.29 6.07
C ASP A 268 -17.79 23.55 6.85
N THR A 269 -16.51 23.69 7.16
CA THR A 269 -15.97 24.90 7.78
C THR A 269 -16.15 26.11 6.87
N MET A 270 -15.83 25.99 5.58
CA MET A 270 -16.02 27.07 4.59
C MET A 270 -17.48 27.53 4.51
N LEU A 271 -18.44 26.59 4.50
CA LEU A 271 -19.87 26.89 4.45
C LEU A 271 -20.37 27.57 5.73
N ARG A 272 -19.94 27.11 6.91
CA ARG A 272 -20.35 27.69 8.20
C ARG A 272 -19.78 29.08 8.43
N ALA A 273 -18.62 29.37 7.85
CA ALA A 273 -17.94 30.64 8.04
C ALA A 273 -18.61 31.80 7.27
N GLY A 274 -19.60 31.51 6.40
CA GLY A 274 -20.41 32.52 5.72
C GLY A 274 -19.62 33.46 4.79
N GLU A 275 -20.29 34.50 4.28
CA GLU A 275 -19.64 35.56 3.48
C GLU A 275 -18.55 36.31 4.26
N GLU A 276 -18.67 36.41 5.59
CA GLU A 276 -17.76 37.17 6.45
C GLU A 276 -16.33 36.59 6.47
N PHE A 277 -16.17 35.26 6.44
CA PHE A 277 -14.84 34.63 6.41
C PHE A 277 -14.21 34.62 5.01
N MET A 278 -15.02 34.49 3.96
CA MET A 278 -14.56 34.57 2.57
C MET A 278 -14.05 35.99 2.23
N GLN A 279 -14.53 37.03 2.92
CA GLN A 279 -14.06 38.41 2.81
C GLN A 279 -12.87 38.74 3.74
N ALA A 280 -12.65 37.97 4.81
CA ALA A 280 -11.60 38.20 5.80
C ALA A 280 -10.26 37.50 5.49
N LEU A 281 -10.19 36.72 4.40
CA LEU A 281 -8.92 36.16 3.92
C LEU A 281 -8.00 37.31 3.46
N PRO A 282 -6.75 37.41 3.97
CA PRO A 282 -5.86 38.50 3.59
C PRO A 282 -5.55 38.47 2.07
N GLU A 283 -5.85 39.56 1.37
CA GLU A 283 -5.62 39.83 -0.08
C GLU A 283 -4.15 39.60 -0.53
N PRO A 284 -3.83 39.37 -1.84
CA PRO A 284 -4.61 39.64 -3.07
C PRO A 284 -5.13 38.39 -3.82
N ASN A 285 -4.80 37.19 -3.35
CA ASN A 285 -5.22 35.91 -3.95
C ASN A 285 -6.13 35.09 -3.00
N GLY A 286 -6.57 35.70 -1.89
CA GLY A 286 -7.37 35.06 -0.84
C GLY A 286 -8.85 34.91 -1.18
N ARG A 287 -9.33 35.57 -2.24
CA ARG A 287 -10.61 35.20 -2.84
C ARG A 287 -10.40 33.96 -3.66
N ASN A 288 -11.07 32.87 -3.31
CA ASN A 288 -11.34 31.80 -4.26
C ASN A 288 -11.77 32.46 -5.59
N PRO A 289 -10.96 32.39 -6.66
CA PRO A 289 -11.22 33.16 -7.88
C PRO A 289 -12.56 32.74 -8.52
N TYR A 290 -13.07 31.57 -8.15
CA TYR A 290 -14.29 30.99 -8.68
C TYR A 290 -15.55 31.33 -7.89
N GLY A 291 -15.44 31.88 -6.67
CA GLY A 291 -16.60 32.26 -5.84
C GLY A 291 -17.64 31.14 -5.73
N TRP A 292 -17.20 29.92 -5.42
CA TRP A 292 -18.06 28.72 -5.43
C TRP A 292 -19.35 28.96 -4.64
N ASP A 293 -20.48 28.78 -5.31
CA ASP A 293 -21.78 28.92 -4.66
C ASP A 293 -22.01 27.80 -3.63
N GLU A 294 -23.00 28.04 -2.76
CA GLU A 294 -23.36 27.11 -1.69
C GLU A 294 -23.81 25.74 -2.22
N VAL A 295 -24.41 25.68 -3.41
CA VAL A 295 -24.88 24.42 -4.02
C VAL A 295 -23.70 23.54 -4.43
N VAL A 296 -22.69 24.13 -5.08
CA VAL A 296 -21.45 23.45 -5.47
C VAL A 296 -20.71 22.95 -4.24
N LEU A 297 -20.50 23.82 -3.25
CA LEU A 297 -19.79 23.46 -2.01
C LEU A 297 -20.53 22.38 -1.22
N ASN A 298 -21.86 22.48 -1.07
CA ASN A 298 -22.66 21.43 -0.45
C ASN A 298 -22.60 20.13 -1.25
N GLY A 299 -22.66 20.18 -2.59
CA GLY A 299 -22.56 18.99 -3.44
C GLY A 299 -21.27 18.21 -3.17
N PHE A 300 -20.12 18.89 -3.22
CA PHE A 300 -18.83 18.25 -2.95
C PHE A 300 -18.64 17.85 -1.48
N LYS A 301 -19.17 18.62 -0.53
CA LYS A 301 -19.18 18.25 0.90
C LYS A 301 -19.89 16.93 1.12
N HIS A 302 -21.11 16.78 0.60
CA HIS A 302 -21.88 15.54 0.75
C HIS A 302 -21.21 14.38 0.00
N ALA A 303 -20.70 14.61 -1.21
CA ALA A 303 -19.95 13.60 -1.96
C ALA A 303 -18.74 13.08 -1.18
N ALA A 304 -17.95 13.97 -0.57
CA ALA A 304 -16.81 13.59 0.26
C ALA A 304 -17.25 12.75 1.48
N LEU A 305 -18.34 13.11 2.15
CA LEU A 305 -18.86 12.31 3.28
C LEU A 305 -19.31 10.91 2.83
N PHE A 306 -20.07 10.81 1.74
CA PHE A 306 -20.52 9.52 1.20
C PHE A 306 -19.33 8.64 0.78
N LEU A 307 -18.31 9.22 0.15
CA LEU A 307 -17.09 8.50 -0.23
C LEU A 307 -16.31 8.04 0.99
N SER A 308 -16.21 8.87 2.04
CA SER A 308 -15.58 8.47 3.30
C SER A 308 -16.25 7.24 3.91
N ILE A 309 -17.59 7.27 4.04
CA ILE A 309 -18.38 6.14 4.55
C ILE A 309 -18.23 4.90 3.66
N SER A 310 -18.25 5.08 2.33
CA SER A 310 -18.09 3.98 1.37
C SER A 310 -16.71 3.32 1.49
N CYS A 311 -15.65 4.11 1.67
CA CYS A 311 -14.31 3.58 1.90
C CYS A 311 -14.19 2.83 3.24
N LEU A 312 -14.84 3.30 4.31
CA LEU A 312 -14.90 2.56 5.58
C LEU A 312 -15.66 1.24 5.43
N PHE A 313 -16.80 1.25 4.75
CA PHE A 313 -17.58 0.04 4.48
C PHE A 313 -16.77 -0.97 3.65
N LEU A 314 -16.07 -0.49 2.62
CA LEU A 314 -15.16 -1.31 1.82
C LEU A 314 -14.05 -1.92 2.69
N SER A 315 -13.40 -1.12 3.54
CA SER A 315 -12.37 -1.59 4.47
C SER A 315 -12.87 -2.70 5.39
N ILE A 316 -14.04 -2.49 6.02
CA ILE A 316 -14.68 -3.47 6.91
C ILE A 316 -15.02 -4.75 6.13
N THR A 317 -15.58 -4.62 4.93
CA THR A 317 -15.93 -5.76 4.07
C THR A 317 -14.68 -6.56 3.70
N CYS A 318 -13.61 -5.90 3.26
CA CYS A 318 -12.33 -6.53 2.97
C CYS A 318 -11.72 -7.21 4.21
N ALA A 319 -11.84 -6.61 5.39
CA ALA A 319 -11.35 -7.19 6.64
C ALA A 319 -12.11 -8.48 6.97
N VAL A 320 -13.44 -8.48 6.87
CA VAL A 320 -14.27 -9.67 7.08
C VAL A 320 -13.93 -10.76 6.07
N LEU A 321 -13.81 -10.42 4.78
CA LEU A 321 -13.43 -11.38 3.73
C LEU A 321 -12.07 -12.02 3.99
N ARG A 322 -11.10 -11.22 4.43
CA ARG A 322 -9.75 -11.70 4.80
C ARG A 322 -9.79 -12.62 6.02
N LEU A 323 -10.52 -12.24 7.07
CA LEU A 323 -10.71 -13.08 8.27
C LEU A 323 -11.44 -14.39 7.98
N MET A 324 -12.33 -14.40 6.99
CA MET A 324 -13.02 -15.61 6.51
C MET A 324 -12.15 -16.46 5.58
N GLY A 325 -10.93 -16.03 5.24
CA GLY A 325 -10.05 -16.74 4.31
C GLY A 325 -10.57 -16.79 2.88
N VAL A 326 -11.45 -15.85 2.48
CA VAL A 326 -12.03 -15.82 1.13
C VAL A 326 -10.96 -15.39 0.13
N THR A 327 -10.66 -16.27 -0.82
CA THR A 327 -9.79 -15.94 -1.96
C THR A 327 -10.63 -15.29 -3.07
N LEU A 328 -10.37 -14.02 -3.39
CA LEU A 328 -11.17 -13.25 -4.35
C LEU A 328 -10.74 -13.48 -5.80
N CYS A 329 -9.44 -13.66 -6.05
CA CYS A 329 -8.90 -14.00 -7.37
C CYS A 329 -8.30 -15.41 -7.38
N GLY A 330 -8.96 -16.33 -8.08
CA GLY A 330 -8.56 -17.73 -8.26
C GLY A 330 -7.35 -17.89 -9.20
N GLY A 331 -6.17 -17.45 -8.78
CA GLY A 331 -4.91 -17.87 -9.42
C GLY A 331 -4.56 -19.29 -8.99
N LYS A 332 -4.54 -20.25 -9.92
CA LYS A 332 -3.99 -21.60 -9.68
C LYS A 332 -2.63 -21.45 -8.99
N ARG A 333 -2.42 -22.19 -7.89
CA ARG A 333 -1.08 -22.42 -7.34
C ARG A 333 -0.21 -22.92 -8.49
N ARG A 334 0.66 -22.09 -9.04
CA ARG A 334 1.78 -22.58 -9.84
C ARG A 334 2.71 -23.21 -8.81
N ALA A 335 2.43 -24.45 -8.46
CA ALA A 335 3.35 -25.26 -7.72
C ALA A 335 4.62 -25.31 -8.58
N LEU A 336 5.65 -24.59 -8.18
CA LEU A 336 7.01 -24.99 -8.49
C LEU A 336 7.21 -26.28 -7.69
N THR A 337 6.71 -27.40 -8.24
CA THR A 337 7.19 -28.72 -7.83
C THR A 337 8.68 -28.67 -8.10
N MET A 338 9.49 -28.58 -7.04
CA MET A 338 10.91 -28.90 -7.13
C MET A 338 10.98 -30.25 -7.83
N GLY A 339 11.66 -30.28 -8.98
CA GLY A 339 11.91 -31.53 -9.67
C GLY A 339 12.58 -32.48 -8.68
N GLU A 340 11.97 -33.65 -8.50
CA GLU A 340 12.63 -34.79 -7.88
C GLU A 340 13.95 -34.99 -8.63
N ALA A 341 15.06 -34.88 -7.90
CA ALA A 341 16.36 -35.26 -8.43
C ALA A 341 16.35 -36.78 -8.59
N ASP A 342 16.31 -37.26 -9.84
CA ASP A 342 16.63 -38.65 -10.15
C ASP A 342 18.14 -38.84 -9.93
N ASP A 343 18.46 -39.57 -8.87
CA ASP A 343 19.80 -39.75 -8.30
C ASP A 343 20.66 -40.75 -9.09
N SER A 344 20.54 -40.78 -10.42
CA SER A 344 21.22 -41.80 -11.24
C SER A 344 22.06 -41.28 -12.42
N THR A 345 21.96 -39.99 -12.80
CA THR A 345 22.87 -39.43 -13.82
C THR A 345 23.16 -37.95 -13.57
N GLY A 346 24.34 -37.65 -13.00
CA GLY A 346 24.80 -36.28 -12.71
C GLY A 346 25.04 -35.40 -13.95
N ARG A 347 24.00 -35.05 -14.71
CA ARG A 347 24.05 -34.07 -15.80
C ARG A 347 22.92 -33.04 -15.64
N PHE A 348 23.33 -31.77 -15.58
CA PHE A 348 22.45 -30.61 -15.73
C PHE A 348 21.94 -30.56 -17.18
N ILE A 349 20.62 -30.64 -17.37
CA ILE A 349 19.96 -30.33 -18.65
C ILE A 349 19.41 -28.90 -18.55
N PRO A 350 19.82 -27.94 -19.41
CA PRO A 350 19.21 -26.62 -19.41
C PRO A 350 17.80 -26.71 -20.03
N MET A 351 16.79 -26.23 -19.30
CA MET A 351 15.41 -26.20 -19.77
C MET A 351 15.23 -25.15 -20.88
N GLU A 352 15.02 -25.65 -22.09
CA GLU A 352 14.60 -24.89 -23.26
C GLU A 352 13.14 -24.43 -23.12
N ARG A 353 12.85 -23.20 -23.57
CA ARG A 353 11.49 -22.64 -23.63
C ARG A 353 10.63 -23.48 -24.57
N VAL A 354 9.71 -24.29 -24.04
CA VAL A 354 8.71 -24.96 -24.89
C VAL A 354 7.65 -23.92 -25.31
N HIS A 355 7.84 -23.33 -26.48
CA HIS A 355 6.77 -22.83 -27.33
C HIS A 355 6.20 -24.02 -28.11
N GLY A 356 4.93 -24.39 -27.85
CA GLY A 356 4.19 -25.34 -28.66
C GLY A 356 3.03 -24.65 -29.39
N PRO A 357 2.88 -24.81 -30.72
CA PRO A 357 1.80 -24.20 -31.48
C PRO A 357 0.47 -24.94 -31.25
N ARG A 358 -0.65 -24.21 -31.32
CA ARG A 358 -2.00 -24.78 -31.31
C ARG A 358 -2.21 -25.58 -32.60
N VAL A 359 -2.36 -26.89 -32.47
CA VAL A 359 -2.94 -27.75 -33.52
C VAL A 359 -4.46 -27.75 -33.34
N LEU A 360 -5.17 -27.27 -34.36
CA LEU A 360 -6.62 -27.38 -34.50
C LEU A 360 -6.93 -28.81 -34.96
N GLU A 361 -7.60 -29.60 -34.13
CA GLU A 361 -8.18 -30.89 -34.53
C GLU A 361 -9.46 -30.64 -35.35
N SER A 362 -9.55 -31.28 -36.52
CA SER A 362 -10.76 -31.31 -37.35
C SER A 362 -11.71 -32.43 -36.86
N PRO A 363 -13.05 -32.28 -37.00
CA PRO A 363 -13.98 -33.34 -36.62
C PRO A 363 -14.06 -34.43 -37.70
N GLY A 364 -13.91 -35.69 -37.28
CA GLY A 364 -13.97 -36.87 -38.12
C GLY A 364 -15.32 -37.12 -38.79
N HIS A 365 -15.25 -37.55 -40.05
CA HIS A 365 -16.34 -38.20 -40.78
C HIS A 365 -16.63 -39.59 -40.21
N VAL A 366 -17.91 -39.86 -39.94
CA VAL A 366 -18.45 -41.21 -39.76
C VAL A 366 -19.20 -41.57 -41.04
N ALA A 367 -18.80 -42.67 -41.66
CA ALA A 367 -19.39 -43.23 -42.88
C ALA A 367 -20.41 -44.33 -42.53
N PHE A 368 -21.60 -44.18 -43.10
CA PHE A 368 -22.57 -45.15 -43.66
C PHE A 368 -22.91 -46.45 -42.91
N ASP A 369 -24.21 -46.68 -42.70
CA ASP A 369 -24.92 -47.77 -43.41
C ASP A 369 -26.45 -47.57 -43.50
N LYS A 370 -26.97 -47.85 -44.72
CA LYS A 370 -28.34 -48.07 -45.24
C LYS A 370 -29.45 -47.02 -45.11
#